data_AF-A0A3D4PBK6-F1
#
_entry.id   AF-A0A3D4PBK6-F1
#
_cell.length_a   1.000
_cell.length_b   1.000
_cell.length_c   1.000
_cell.angle_alpha   90.00
_cell.angle_beta   90.00
_cell.angle_gamma   90.00
#
_symmetry.space_group_name_H-M   'P 1'
#
loop_
_entity.id
_entity.type
_entity.pdbx_description
1 polymer ?
#
loop_
_entity_poly.entity_id
_entity_poly.type
_entity_poly.pdbx_seq_one_letter_code
_entity_poly.pdbx_strand_id
1 'polypeptide(L)'
;AVSPIDSEGRFTLSTFGNQDGCIPGTHKVAVNGIETISPTRQKWHAPKRYMDTETSGLTLTIDENTKEVKIELSWDGEEPVEETFAEE
;
A
#
# COMPACT_ATOMS: atom_id res chain seq x y z
N ALA A 1 -6.87 4.75 -8.84
CA ALA A 1 -7.54 3.54 -8.30
C ALA A 1 -7.07 3.31 -6.88
N VAL A 2 -7.93 2.78 -6.01
CA VAL A 2 -7.58 2.36 -4.64
C VAL A 2 -8.29 1.05 -4.36
N SER A 3 -7.67 0.17 -3.57
CA SER A 3 -8.27 -1.10 -3.16
C SER A 3 -7.69 -1.52 -1.81
N PRO A 4 -8.50 -2.13 -0.93
CA PRO A 4 -7.97 -2.78 0.26
C PRO A 4 -7.05 -3.93 -0.13
N ILE A 5 -6.02 -4.15 0.70
CA ILE A 5 -5.11 -5.28 0.61
C ILE A 5 -5.59 -6.33 1.60
N ASP A 6 -5.64 -7.59 1.19
CA ASP A 6 -5.99 -8.69 2.09
C ASP A 6 -4.79 -9.14 2.96
N SER A 7 -5.02 -10.11 3.85
CA SER A 7 -3.99 -10.65 4.73
C SER A 7 -2.85 -11.37 4.00
N GLU A 8 -3.03 -11.73 2.74
CA GLU A 8 -2.01 -12.35 1.90
C GLU A 8 -1.25 -11.32 1.03
N GLY A 9 -1.56 -10.02 1.17
CA GLY A 9 -0.93 -8.97 0.38
C GLY A 9 -1.51 -8.81 -1.03
N ARG A 10 -2.66 -9.43 -1.33
CA ARG A 10 -3.31 -9.33 -2.65
C ARG A 10 -4.32 -8.19 -2.65
N PHE A 11 -4.51 -7.60 -3.82
CA PHE A 11 -5.44 -6.51 -4.05
C PHE A 11 -5.96 -6.55 -5.48
N THR A 12 -7.14 -5.97 -5.70
CA THR A 12 -7.73 -5.82 -7.04
C THR A 12 -8.06 -4.35 -7.26
N LEU A 13 -7.30 -3.67 -8.11
CA LEU A 13 -7.55 -2.27 -8.42
C LEU A 13 -8.78 -2.11 -9.32
N SER A 14 -9.51 -1.02 -9.11
CA SER A 14 -10.59 -0.58 -9.97
C SER A 14 -10.58 0.95 -10.01
N THR A 15 -10.78 1.53 -11.19
CA THR A 15 -10.73 2.99 -11.40
C THR A 15 -12.13 3.57 -11.41
N PHE A 16 -13.06 2.94 -12.14
CA PHE A 16 -14.44 3.39 -12.29
C PHE A 16 -15.46 2.38 -11.71
N GLY A 17 -15.01 1.31 -11.05
CA GLY A 17 -15.85 0.21 -10.58
C GLY A 17 -15.92 -0.94 -11.59
N ASN A 18 -16.58 -2.04 -11.21
CA ASN A 18 -16.77 -3.24 -12.05
C ASN A 18 -15.49 -4.01 -12.41
N GLN A 19 -14.47 -3.98 -11.56
CA GLN A 19 -13.21 -4.73 -11.80
C GLN A 19 -12.52 -4.33 -13.10
N ASP A 20 -12.64 -3.05 -13.49
CA ASP A 20 -12.09 -2.44 -14.70
C ASP A 20 -10.56 -2.24 -14.67
N GLY A 21 -9.92 -2.47 -13.52
CA GLY A 21 -8.47 -2.35 -13.37
C GLY A 21 -8.00 -0.90 -13.24
N CYS A 22 -6.78 -0.65 -13.70
CA CYS A 22 -6.16 0.68 -13.71
C CYS A 22 -6.09 1.21 -15.14
N ILE A 23 -6.28 2.53 -15.30
CA ILE A 23 -6.06 3.18 -16.59
C ILE A 23 -4.57 3.08 -16.98
N PRO A 24 -4.26 2.92 -18.28
CA PRO A 24 -2.89 2.97 -18.75
C PRO A 24 -2.19 4.27 -18.37
N GLY A 25 -0.91 4.19 -18.02
CA GLY A 25 -0.07 5.31 -17.60
C GLY A 25 0.88 4.95 -16.46
N THR A 26 1.74 5.91 -16.10
CA THR A 26 2.64 5.81 -14.95
C THR A 26 1.97 6.42 -13.72
N HIS A 27 1.82 5.60 -12.68
CA HIS A 27 1.15 5.97 -11.44
C HIS A 27 2.14 5.92 -10.27
N LYS A 28 2.06 6.92 -9.39
CA LYS A 28 2.71 6.84 -8.07
C LYS A 28 1.92 5.90 -7.18
N VAL A 29 2.61 5.10 -6.39
CA VAL A 29 2.00 4.07 -5.55
C VAL A 29 2.25 4.40 -4.09
N ALA A 30 1.20 4.28 -3.28
CA ALA A 30 1.29 4.23 -1.83
C ALA A 30 0.66 2.93 -1.34
N VAL A 31 1.27 2.33 -0.32
CA VAL A 31 0.78 1.13 0.35
C VAL A 31 0.55 1.45 1.81
N ASN A 32 -0.72 1.42 2.21
CA ASN A 32 -1.13 1.61 3.59
C ASN A 32 -1.16 0.26 4.31
N GLY A 33 -0.03 -0.13 4.90
CA GLY A 33 0.16 -1.39 5.62
C GLY A 33 -0.03 -1.27 7.14
N ILE A 34 -0.92 -0.38 7.61
CA ILE A 34 -1.15 -0.18 9.05
C ILE A 34 -2.36 -0.96 9.54
N GLU A 35 -2.21 -1.66 10.65
CA GLU A 35 -3.29 -2.30 11.39
C GLU A 35 -3.55 -1.51 12.68
N THR A 36 -4.76 -0.98 12.84
CA THR A 36 -5.14 -0.28 14.08
C THR A 36 -5.70 -1.30 15.07
N ILE A 37 -4.94 -1.59 16.13
CA ILE A 37 -5.29 -2.58 17.17
C ILE A 37 -6.20 -1.91 18.22
N SER A 38 -5.91 -0.66 18.59
CA SER A 38 -6.70 0.16 19.50
C SER A 38 -6.55 1.64 19.09
N PRO A 39 -7.38 2.58 19.58
CA PRO A 39 -7.21 4.01 19.29
C PRO A 39 -5.81 4.55 19.64
N THR A 40 -5.11 3.83 20.51
CA THR A 40 -3.76 4.15 21.01
C THR A 40 -2.70 3.18 20.52
N ARG A 41 -3.03 2.13 19.76
CA ARG A 41 -2.05 1.14 19.28
C ARG A 41 -2.22 0.81 17.81
N GLN A 42 -1.12 0.92 17.09
CA GLN A 42 -1.07 0.60 15.67
C GLN A 42 0.14 -0.27 15.38
N LYS A 43 -0.02 -1.24 14.49
CA LYS A 43 1.04 -2.13 14.03
C LYS A 43 1.33 -1.88 12.57
N TRP A 44 2.60 -1.75 12.24
CA TRP A 44 3.05 -1.54 10.87
C TRP A 44 3.48 -2.87 10.24
N HIS A 45 2.81 -3.25 9.15
CA HIS A 45 3.13 -4.41 8.32
C HIS A 45 3.97 -4.03 7.10
N ALA A 46 4.14 -2.73 6.84
CA ALA A 46 5.07 -2.19 5.87
C ALA A 46 5.74 -0.91 6.40
N PRO A 47 6.94 -0.56 5.92
CA PRO A 47 7.60 0.69 6.28
C PRO A 47 6.74 1.92 6.02
N LYS A 48 6.76 2.88 6.94
CA LYS A 48 5.94 4.09 6.87
C LYS A 48 6.18 4.91 5.61
N ARG A 49 7.41 4.88 5.06
CA ARG A 49 7.78 5.55 3.81
C ARG A 49 6.86 5.20 2.64
N TYR A 50 6.29 3.99 2.62
CA TYR A 50 5.41 3.55 1.55
C TYR A 50 3.97 4.05 1.69
N MET A 51 3.57 4.57 2.86
CA MET A 51 2.21 5.08 3.09
C MET A 51 1.91 6.37 2.32
N ASP A 52 2.95 7.11 1.95
CA ASP A 52 2.83 8.39 1.25
C ASP A 52 3.39 8.30 -0.18
N THR A 53 2.63 8.79 -1.17
CA THR A 53 3.01 8.70 -2.59
C THR A 53 4.23 9.54 -2.96
N GLU A 54 4.59 10.53 -2.15
CA GLU A 54 5.77 11.37 -2.36
C GLU A 54 7.02 10.73 -1.77
N THR A 55 6.89 10.03 -0.63
CA THR A 55 8.02 9.38 0.03
C THR A 55 8.22 7.92 -0.36
N SER A 56 7.22 7.27 -0.95
CA SER A 56 7.30 5.83 -1.29
C SER A 56 8.40 5.54 -2.29
N GLY A 57 8.62 6.46 -3.24
CA GLY A 57 9.47 6.25 -4.41
C GLY A 57 8.96 5.14 -5.34
N LEU A 58 7.76 4.61 -5.10
CA LEU A 58 7.17 3.53 -5.88
C LEU A 58 6.41 4.11 -7.08
N THR A 59 6.77 3.65 -8.27
CA THR A 59 6.08 3.97 -9.51
C THR A 59 5.72 2.68 -10.24
N LEU A 60 4.50 2.61 -10.73
CA LEU A 60 4.00 1.49 -11.53
C LEU A 60 3.53 2.03 -12.88
N THR A 61 4.10 1.50 -13.96
CA THR A 61 3.66 1.82 -15.32
C THR A 61 2.74 0.70 -15.82
N ILE A 62 1.57 1.09 -16.32
CA ILE A 62 0.58 0.21 -16.95
C ILE A 62 0.51 0.61 -18.43
N ASP A 63 1.17 -0.15 -19.30
CA ASP A 63 1.21 0.19 -20.74
C ASP A 63 0.11 -0.50 -21.56
N GLU A 64 -0.34 -1.67 -21.11
CA GLU A 64 -1.34 -2.49 -21.79
C GLU A 64 -2.24 -3.22 -20.78
N ASN A 65 -3.06 -4.16 -21.25
CA ASN A 65 -3.89 -4.99 -20.36
C ASN A 65 -3.00 -5.92 -19.52
N THR A 66 -2.54 -5.40 -18.39
CA THR A 66 -1.70 -6.12 -17.44
C THR A 66 -2.60 -6.88 -16.46
N LYS A 67 -2.58 -8.21 -16.54
CA LYS A 67 -3.40 -9.07 -15.68
C LYS A 67 -2.97 -9.03 -14.22
N GLU A 68 -1.67 -8.97 -13.97
CA GLU A 68 -1.08 -9.07 -12.64
C GLU A 68 0.09 -8.11 -12.51
N VAL A 69 0.16 -7.42 -11.38
CA VAL A 69 1.28 -6.54 -11.02
C VAL A 69 1.80 -6.95 -9.66
N LYS A 70 3.11 -6.88 -9.47
CA LYS A 70 3.77 -7.19 -8.20
C LYS A 70 4.49 -5.94 -7.71
N ILE A 71 4.19 -5.54 -6.48
CA ILE A 71 4.87 -4.45 -5.79
C ILE A 71 5.66 -5.08 -4.63
N GLU A 72 6.98 -4.95 -4.67
CA GLU A 72 7.85 -5.48 -3.62
C GLU A 72 8.21 -4.36 -2.64
N LEU A 73 7.90 -4.59 -1.37
CA LEU A 73 8.23 -3.68 -0.28
C LEU A 73 9.40 -4.26 0.50
N SER A 74 10.37 -3.42 0.83
CA SER A 74 11.52 -3.80 1.64
C SER A 74 11.61 -2.89 2.85
N TRP A 75 11.93 -3.48 3.99
CA TRP A 75 12.22 -2.69 5.19
C TRP A 75 13.61 -2.08 5.18
N ASP A 76 14.51 -2.50 4.29
CA ASP A 76 15.87 -1.91 4.16
C ASP A 76 16.62 -1.74 5.50
N GLY A 77 16.43 -2.69 6.42
CA GLY A 77 17.02 -2.66 7.77
C GLY A 77 16.16 -1.98 8.85
N GLU A 78 15.00 -1.42 8.50
CA GLU A 78 13.95 -1.06 9.45
C GLU A 78 13.27 -2.35 9.98
N GLU A 79 12.81 -2.35 11.22
CA GLU A 79 12.06 -3.48 11.79
C GLU A 79 10.57 -3.14 11.84
N PRO A 80 9.67 -4.14 11.75
CA PRO A 80 8.25 -3.90 11.96
C PRO A 80 8.02 -3.32 13.35
N VAL A 81 7.53 -2.09 13.39
CA VAL A 81 7.27 -1.36 14.63
C VAL A 81 5.81 -1.50 15.06
N GLU A 82 5.61 -1.75 16.34
CA GLU A 82 4.33 -1.58 17.01
C GLU A 82 4.37 -0.24 17.74
N GLU A 83 3.53 0.69 17.34
CA GLU A 83 3.44 2.01 17.94
C GLU A 83 2.31 2.07 18.95
N THR A 84 2.62 2.61 20.12
CA THR A 84 1.63 2.95 21.14
C THR A 84 1.68 4.45 21.38
N PHE A 85 0.56 5.12 21.14
CA PHE A 85 0.36 6.53 21.48
C PHE A 85 -0.04 6.61 22.96
N ALA A 86 0.62 7.48 23.72
CA ALA A 86 0.18 7.79 25.07
C ALA A 86 -1.11 8.61 24.99
N GLU A 87 -2.13 8.25 25.79
CA GLU A 87 -3.30 9.11 26.00
C GLU A 87 -2.85 10.31 26.85
N GLU A 88 -3.03 11.53 26.35
CA GLU A 88 -2.87 12.78 27.12
C GLU A 88 -4.10 13.07 27.99
#